data_AF-A0A1S0U9W4-F1
#
_entry.id   AF-A0A1S0U9W4-F1
#
_cell.length_a   1.000
_cell.length_b   1.000
_cell.length_c   1.000
_cell.angle_alpha   90.00
_cell.angle_beta   90.00
_cell.angle_gamma   90.00
#
_symmetry.space_group_name_H-M   'P 1'
#
loop_
_entity.id
_entity.type
_entity.pdbx_description
1 polymer ?
#
loop_
_entity_poly.entity_id
_entity_poly.type
_entity_poly.pdbx_seq_one_letter_code
_entity_poly.pdbx_strand_id
1 'polypeptide(L)' 'MNRTPKCGGDLLANYDYQNITIIGLHGSIHCVWRIRSKARVLVYIDELRLPCKETCTSYLELKFKADMIPTGE' A
#
# COMPACT_ATOMS: atom_id res chain seq x y z
N MET A 1 -7.34 5.31 -13.90
CA MET A 1 -6.04 4.90 -13.28
C MET A 1 -5.91 3.39 -13.41
N ASN A 2 -4.96 2.93 -14.22
CA ASN A 2 -4.79 1.51 -14.57
C ASN A 2 -4.06 0.82 -13.41
N ARG A 3 -4.72 -0.09 -12.69
CA ARG A 3 -4.08 -0.87 -11.60
C ARG A 3 -3.07 -1.82 -12.20
N THR A 4 -1.90 -1.97 -11.57
CA THR A 4 -0.94 -3.00 -11.99
C THR A 4 -1.56 -4.37 -11.75
N PRO A 5 -1.72 -5.22 -12.77
CA PRO A 5 -2.31 -6.55 -12.59
C PRO A 5 -1.54 -7.34 -11.53
N LYS A 6 -2.26 -8.00 -10.62
CA LYS A 6 -1.70 -8.78 -9.49
C LYS A 6 -0.96 -7.96 -8.43
N CYS A 7 -1.14 -6.64 -8.38
CA CYS A 7 -0.57 -5.79 -7.32
C CYS A 7 -1.67 -5.02 -6.59
N GLY A 8 -1.92 -5.39 -5.32
CA GLY A 8 -3.02 -4.87 -4.51
C GLY A 8 -4.12 -5.91 -4.26
N GLY A 9 -5.17 -5.51 -3.54
CA GLY A 9 -6.30 -6.37 -3.19
C GLY A 9 -7.03 -5.95 -1.92
N ASP A 10 -8.06 -6.70 -1.54
CA ASP A 10 -8.76 -6.54 -0.27
C ASP A 10 -8.19 -7.54 0.74
N LEU A 11 -7.85 -7.04 1.94
CA LEU A 11 -7.41 -7.86 3.07
C LEU A 11 -8.40 -7.70 4.22
N LEU A 12 -8.66 -8.79 4.93
CA LEU A 12 -9.42 -8.78 6.17
C LEU A 12 -8.46 -9.00 7.33
N ALA A 13 -8.25 -7.94 8.12
CA ALA A 13 -7.41 -8.04 9.32
C ALA A 13 -8.05 -8.99 10.32
N ASN A 14 -7.22 -9.86 10.90
CA ASN A 14 -7.58 -10.79 11.94
C ASN A 14 -6.60 -10.63 13.12
N TYR A 15 -6.55 -11.60 14.03
CA TYR A 15 -5.65 -11.55 15.19
C TYR A 15 -4.18 -11.83 14.84
N ASP A 16 -3.92 -12.38 13.66
CA ASP A 16 -2.59 -12.74 13.19
C ASP A 16 -2.02 -11.67 12.26
N TYR A 17 -0.69 -11.54 12.24
CA TYR A 17 -0.02 -10.67 11.29
C TYR A 17 -0.12 -11.25 9.88
N GLN A 18 -0.54 -10.41 8.94
CA GLN A 18 -0.53 -10.70 7.51
C GLN A 18 0.52 -9.84 6.82
N ASN A 19 1.37 -10.46 6.02
CA ASN A 19 2.47 -9.78 5.34
C ASN A 19 2.05 -9.35 3.93
N ILE A 20 2.34 -8.10 3.60
CA ILE A 20 2.25 -7.57 2.23
C ILE A 20 3.68 -7.40 1.73
N THR A 21 4.03 -8.12 0.67
CA THR A 21 5.35 -8.00 0.04
C THR A 21 5.19 -7.56 -1.41
N ILE A 22 5.92 -6.52 -1.79
CA ILE A 22 5.93 -5.98 -3.14
C ILE A 22 7.27 -6.34 -3.77
N ILE A 23 7.28 -7.30 -4.68
CA ILE A 23 8.48 -7.71 -5.42
C ILE A 23 8.39 -7.25 -6.87
N GLY A 24 9.56 -7.05 -7.51
CA GLY A 24 9.63 -6.76 -8.94
C GLY A 24 9.10 -5.37 -9.30
N LEU A 25 9.57 -4.33 -8.62
CA LEU A 25 9.22 -2.94 -8.92
C LEU A 25 9.82 -2.48 -10.27
N HIS A 26 9.26 -2.94 -11.39
CA HIS A 26 9.67 -2.57 -12.76
C HIS A 26 8.59 -1.74 -13.46
N GLY A 27 8.97 -0.55 -13.96
CA GLY A 27 8.06 0.35 -14.67
C GLY A 27 7.13 1.13 -13.74
N SER A 28 6.07 1.71 -14.31
CA SER A 28 5.07 2.48 -13.55
C SER A 28 4.12 1.53 -12.83
N ILE A 29 4.31 1.39 -11.52
CA ILE A 29 3.54 0.49 -10.66
C ILE A 29 2.59 1.28 -9.78
N HIS A 30 1.33 0.83 -9.72
CA HIS A 30 0.32 1.39 -8.84
C HIS A 30 -0.48 0.26 -8.19
N CYS A 31 -0.16 -0.01 -6.92
CA CYS A 31 -0.75 -1.06 -6.12
C CYS A 31 -1.57 -0.44 -4.99
N VAL A 32 -2.78 -0.97 -4.78
CA VAL A 32 -3.69 -0.47 -3.75
C VAL A 32 -4.20 -1.64 -2.93
N TRP A 33 -3.91 -1.62 -1.63
CA TRP A 33 -4.47 -2.57 -0.66
C TRP A 33 -5.58 -1.90 0.15
N ARG A 34 -6.74 -2.55 0.22
CA ARG A 34 -7.82 -2.15 1.12
C ARG A 34 -7.88 -3.11 2.29
N ILE A 35 -7.41 -2.65 3.45
CA ILE A 35 -7.44 -3.43 4.67
C ILE A 35 -8.74 -3.12 5.42
N ARG A 36 -9.56 -4.13 5.66
CA ARG A 36 -10.83 -4.02 6.39
C ARG A 36 -10.71 -4.68 7.76
N SER A 37 -11.36 -4.08 8.75
CA SER A 37 -11.45 -4.64 10.11
C SER A 37 -12.71 -4.13 10.80
N LYS A 38 -13.22 -4.90 11.77
CA LYS A 38 -14.23 -4.43 12.73
C LYS A 38 -13.61 -3.64 13.89
N ALA A 39 -12.28 -3.67 14.04
CA ALA A 39 -11.52 -3.01 15.09
C ALA A 39 -10.42 -2.11 14.50
N ARG A 40 -9.65 -1.42 15.36
CA ARG A 40 -8.47 -0.65 14.92
C ARG A 40 -7.42 -1.61 14.36
N VAL A 41 -6.82 -1.24 13.23
CA VAL A 41 -5.77 -2.01 12.57
C VAL A 41 -4.42 -1.42 12.93
N LEU A 42 -3.48 -2.29 13.24
CA LEU A 42 -2.07 -1.96 13.44
C LEU A 42 -1.31 -2.32 12.16
N VAL A 43 -0.54 -1.37 11.63
CA VAL A 43 0.27 -1.56 10.42
C VAL A 43 1.71 -1.21 10.76
N TYR A 44 2.62 -2.14 10.47
CA TYR A 44 4.05 -1.95 10.61
C TYR A 44 4.70 -1.99 9.22
N ILE A 45 5.63 -1.06 8.99
CA ILE A 45 6.49 -1.07 7.81
C ILE A 45 7.82 -1.66 8.28
N ASP A 46 8.05 -2.93 7.95
CA ASP A 46 9.30 -3.62 8.30
C ASP A 46 10.46 -3.13 7.40
N GLU A 47 10.22 -3.05 6.09
CA GLU A 47 11.17 -2.54 5.12
C GLU A 47 10.48 -1.71 4.03
N LEU A 48 11.07 -0.57 3.68
CA LEU A 48 10.62 0.29 2.59
C LEU A 48 11.82 0.69 1.72
N ARG A 49 11.89 0.10 0.51
CA ARG A 49 12.87 0.46 -0.51
C ARG A 49 12.15 0.95 -1.76
N LEU A 50 12.08 2.27 -1.91
CA LEU A 50 11.47 2.89 -3.07
C LEU A 50 12.54 3.32 -4.07
N PRO A 51 12.38 3.04 -5.37
CA PRO A 51 13.32 3.51 -6.37
C PRO A 51 13.19 5.04 -6.45
N CYS A 52 14.25 5.75 -6.08
CA CYS A 52 14.41 7.16 -6.44
C CYS A 52 15.39 7.24 -7.61
N LYS A 53 14.87 7.57 -8.80
CA LYS A 53 15.65 8.06 -9.94
C LYS A 53 15.67 9.60 -9.88
N GLU A 54 15.95 10.29 -10.98
CA GLU A 54 16.07 11.78 -11.01
C GLU A 54 14.87 12.54 -10.40
N THR A 55 13.67 11.95 -10.44
CA THR A 55 12.50 12.45 -9.71
C THR A 55 12.03 11.37 -8.73
N CYS A 56 12.15 11.60 -7.41
CA CYS A 56 11.61 10.70 -6.39
C CYS A 56 10.06 10.76 -6.42
N THR A 57 9.43 10.12 -7.39
CA THR A 57 7.97 10.06 -7.55
C THR A 57 7.36 8.80 -6.96
N SER A 58 8.19 7.89 -6.46
CA SER A 58 7.77 6.67 -5.78
C SER A 58 7.44 6.98 -4.33
N TYR A 59 6.27 6.56 -3.87
CA TYR A 59 5.83 6.74 -2.48
C TYR A 59 5.00 5.55 -1.99
N LEU A 60 4.96 5.39 -0.67
CA LEU A 60 3.96 4.58 0.03
C LEU A 60 3.00 5.55 0.73
N GLU A 61 1.72 5.48 0.39
CA GLU A 61 0.69 6.28 1.04
C GLU A 61 -0.19 5.40 1.94
N LEU A 62 -0.31 5.77 3.22
CA LEU A 62 -1.19 5.10 4.18
C LEU A 62 -2.41 5.98 4.45
N LYS A 63 -3.60 5.48 4.11
CA LYS A 63 -4.88 6.18 4.35
C LYS A 63 -5.72 5.40 5.34
N PHE A 64 -6.21 6.10 6.36
CA PHE A 64 -7.06 5.50 7.40
C PHE A 64 -8.54 5.90 7.26
N LYS A 65 -8.88 6.91 6.46
CA LYS A 65 -10.26 7.37 6.28
C LYS A 65 -10.97 6.52 5.24
N ALA A 66 -12.25 6.23 5.49
CA ALA A 66 -13.11 5.43 4.61
C ALA A 66 -13.29 6.05 3.21
N ASP A 67 -13.12 7.36 3.11
CA ASP A 67 -13.21 8.15 1.87
C ASP A 67 -11.95 8.05 0.99
N MET A 68 -10.85 7.46 1.48
CA MET A 68 -9.57 7.35 0.80
C MET A 68 -9.04 8.70 0.28
N ILE A 69 -9.42 9.81 0.92
CA ILE A 69 -8.96 11.14 0.54
C ILE A 69 -7.43 11.19 0.77
N PRO A 70 -6.64 11.64 -0.23
CA PRO A 70 -5.20 11.87 -0.05
C PRO A 70 -4.93 12.74 1.17
N THR A 71 -3.97 12.32 2.00
CA THR A 71 -3.57 13.09 3.19
C THR A 71 -2.32 13.93 2.95
N GLY A 72 -1.74 13.87 1.74
CA GLY A 72 -0.66 14.73 1.27
C GLY A 72 -1.12 15.59 0.09
N GLU A 73 -0.55 16.79 -0.01
CA GLU A 73 -0.66 17.70 -1.17
C GLU A 73 0.13 17.21 -2.38
#